data_AF-A0A356IVR8-F1
#
_entry.id   AF-A0A356IVR8-F1
#
_cell.length_a   1.000
_cell.length_b   1.000
_cell.length_c   1.000
_cell.angle_alpha   90.00
_cell.angle_beta   90.00
_cell.angle_gamma   90.00
#
_symmetry.space_group_name_H-M   'P 1'
#
loop_
_entity.id
_entity.type
_entity.pdbx_description
1 polymer ?
#
loop_
_entity_poly.entity_id
_entity_poly.type
_entity_poly.pdbx_seq_one_letter_code
_entity_poly.pdbx_strand_id
1 'polypeptide(L)'
;MIRHLQEIRGTETETAVIKELNRLTATGEFIPCRYSWSQIKAYSTYLIDMSSDLSRESGTYVSMFLERFNKVELDFLFRIKKALLTSDQHELEKIEAEHHTNVNRVKRVVNRHTTALARIKSKLKGNHDD
;
A
#
# COMPACT_ATOMS: atom_id res chain seq x y z
N MET A 1 -3.59 1.52 1.14
CA MET A 1 -3.14 0.96 2.43
C MET A 1 -2.49 2.09 3.21
N ILE A 2 -3.28 2.94 3.87
CA ILE A 2 -2.76 4.19 4.44
C ILE A 2 -3.41 4.51 5.79
N ARG A 3 -4.73 4.35 5.93
CA ARG A 3 -5.43 4.80 7.14
C ARG A 3 -4.87 4.22 8.44
N HIS A 4 -4.61 2.92 8.52
CA HIS A 4 -4.06 2.31 9.74
C HIS A 4 -2.61 2.69 10.05
N LEU A 5 -1.80 2.98 9.02
CA LEU A 5 -0.46 3.53 9.22
C LEU A 5 -0.53 5.01 9.60
N GLN A 6 -1.48 5.77 9.04
CA GLN A 6 -1.75 7.15 9.40
C GLN A 6 -2.22 7.31 10.84
N GLU A 7 -3.06 6.39 11.33
CA GLU A 7 -3.57 6.38 12.70
C GLU A 7 -2.46 6.27 13.76
N ILE A 8 -1.31 5.69 13.40
CA ILE A 8 -0.14 5.54 14.29
C ILE A 8 1.02 6.48 13.94
N ARG A 9 0.84 7.39 12.99
CA ARG A 9 1.92 8.25 12.49
C ARG A 9 2.53 9.11 13.60
N GLY A 10 3.86 9.20 13.63
CA GLY A 10 4.62 9.94 14.64
C GLY A 10 4.76 9.23 15.99
N THR A 11 4.29 7.98 16.12
CA THR A 11 4.39 7.20 17.35
C THR A 11 5.52 6.17 17.28
N GLU A 12 6.00 5.69 18.43
CA GLU A 12 6.95 4.55 18.48
C GLU A 12 6.40 3.28 17.82
N THR A 13 5.07 3.14 17.78
CA THR A 13 4.39 2.02 17.12
C THR A 13 4.59 2.06 15.60
N GLU A 14 4.63 3.25 14.99
CA GLU A 14 4.92 3.40 13.55
C GLU A 14 6.29 2.81 13.21
N THR A 15 7.34 3.13 13.98
CA THR A 15 8.69 2.63 13.75
C THR A 15 8.75 1.09 13.81
N ALA A 16 8.10 0.49 14.82
CA ALA A 16 8.07 -0.97 14.97
C ALA A 16 7.29 -1.65 13.82
N VAL A 17 6.15 -1.08 13.43
CA VAL A 17 5.34 -1.55 12.31
C VAL A 17 6.12 -1.45 10.99
N ILE A 18 6.74 -0.31 10.69
CA ILE A 18 7.55 -0.11 9.48
C ILE A 18 8.69 -1.13 9.42
N LYS A 19 9.37 -1.38 10.54
CA LYS A 19 10.45 -2.38 10.62
C LYS A 19 9.95 -3.79 10.29
N GLU A 20 8.81 -4.20 10.83
CA GLU A 20 8.23 -5.52 10.51
C GLU A 20 7.76 -5.61 9.06
N LEU A 21 7.11 -4.57 8.54
CA LEU A 21 6.67 -4.53 7.14
C LEU A 21 7.87 -4.60 6.19
N ASN A 22 8.97 -3.89 6.46
CA ASN A 22 10.20 -3.98 5.67
C ASN A 22 10.81 -5.38 5.71
N ARG A 23 10.77 -6.06 6.87
CA ARG A 23 11.21 -7.47 6.98
C ARG A 23 10.35 -8.38 6.11
N LEU A 24 9.02 -8.22 6.13
CA LEU A 24 8.10 -9.00 5.31
C LEU A 24 8.25 -8.71 3.81
N THR A 25 8.59 -7.47 3.45
CA THR A 25 8.95 -7.11 2.06
C THR A 25 10.19 -7.88 1.62
N ALA A 26 11.22 -7.94 2.47
CA ALA A 26 12.46 -8.65 2.16
C ALA A 26 12.26 -10.16 1.98
N THR A 27 11.25 -10.76 2.62
CA THR A 27 10.90 -12.18 2.45
C THR A 27 9.89 -12.43 1.32
N GLY A 28 9.39 -11.38 0.66
CA GLY A 28 8.36 -11.47 -0.38
C GLY A 28 6.95 -11.75 0.16
N GLU A 29 6.76 -11.79 1.48
CA GLU A 29 5.46 -12.02 2.13
C GLU A 29 4.55 -10.78 2.14
N PHE A 30 5.11 -9.61 1.83
CA PHE A 30 4.42 -8.33 1.81
C PHE A 30 4.86 -7.50 0.61
N ILE A 31 3.91 -6.81 0.00
CA ILE A 31 4.10 -6.04 -1.23
C ILE A 31 3.87 -4.56 -0.89
N PRO A 32 4.88 -3.68 -0.85
CA PRO A 32 4.70 -2.31 -0.36
C PRO A 32 3.93 -1.45 -1.37
N CYS A 33 2.62 -1.33 -1.19
CA CYS A 33 1.75 -0.48 -2.01
C CYS A 33 1.10 0.61 -1.16
N ARG A 34 1.42 1.88 -1.41
CA ARG A 34 0.91 2.96 -0.55
C ARG A 34 -0.58 3.19 -0.80
N TYR A 35 -1.00 3.24 -2.05
CA TYR A 35 -2.35 3.65 -2.43
C TYR A 35 -3.47 2.67 -2.02
N SER A 36 -4.69 3.18 -1.82
CA SER A 36 -5.91 2.37 -1.70
C SER A 36 -6.35 1.82 -3.05
N TRP A 37 -7.21 0.81 -3.06
CA TRP A 37 -7.73 0.23 -4.30
C TRP A 37 -8.38 1.30 -5.20
N SER A 38 -9.25 2.14 -4.64
CA SER A 38 -9.89 3.23 -5.37
C SER A 38 -8.89 4.22 -5.97
N GLN A 39 -7.83 4.57 -5.23
CA GLN A 39 -6.77 5.47 -5.73
C GLN A 39 -5.99 4.83 -6.88
N ILE A 40 -5.57 3.57 -6.75
CA ILE A 40 -4.82 2.88 -7.82
C ILE A 40 -5.70 2.76 -9.06
N LYS A 41 -6.97 2.34 -8.90
CA LYS A 41 -7.91 2.22 -10.00
C LYS A 41 -8.13 3.56 -10.70
N ALA A 42 -8.32 4.64 -9.94
CA ALA A 42 -8.47 5.99 -10.49
C ALA A 42 -7.22 6.44 -11.28
N TYR A 43 -6.01 6.19 -10.76
CA TYR A 43 -4.77 6.47 -11.49
C TYR A 43 -4.64 5.62 -12.76
N SER A 44 -5.02 4.35 -12.71
CA SER A 44 -5.03 3.48 -13.90
C SER A 44 -6.00 3.97 -14.97
N THR A 45 -7.21 4.41 -14.59
CA THR A 45 -8.18 5.01 -15.51
C THR A 45 -7.64 6.32 -16.10
N TYR A 46 -7.07 7.19 -15.27
CA TYR A 46 -6.43 8.42 -15.74
C TYR A 46 -5.30 8.16 -16.75
N LEU A 47 -4.48 7.12 -16.50
CA LEU A 47 -3.46 6.67 -17.44
C LEU A 47 -4.03 6.14 -18.76
N ILE A 48 -5.25 5.61 -18.80
CA ILE A 48 -5.94 5.25 -20.04
C ILE A 48 -6.34 6.52 -20.78
N ASP A 49 -7.05 7.42 -20.10
CA ASP A 49 -7.58 8.65 -20.69
C ASP A 49 -6.46 9.54 -21.25
N MET A 50 -5.33 9.63 -20.54
CA MET A 50 -4.15 10.39 -20.97
C MET A 50 -3.23 9.64 -21.94
N SER A 51 -3.51 8.38 -22.31
CA SER A 51 -2.57 7.58 -23.13
C SER A 51 -2.26 8.26 -24.48
N SER A 52 -3.23 8.96 -25.07
CA SER A 52 -3.02 9.73 -26.30
C SER A 52 -2.13 10.95 -26.08
N ASP A 53 -2.32 11.65 -24.97
CA ASP A 53 -1.66 12.92 -24.68
C ASP A 53 -0.21 12.67 -24.23
N LEU A 54 0.01 11.68 -23.37
CA LEU A 54 1.34 11.26 -22.93
C LEU A 54 2.19 10.71 -24.08
N SER A 55 1.58 10.17 -25.14
CA SER A 55 2.32 9.69 -26.32
C SER A 55 3.01 10.81 -27.12
N ARG A 56 2.56 12.07 -26.93
CA ARG A 56 3.09 13.27 -27.57
C ARG A 56 4.07 14.05 -26.68
N GLU A 57 4.18 13.66 -25.41
CA GLU A 57 5.05 14.28 -24.43
C GLU A 57 6.48 13.72 -24.50
N SER A 58 7.44 14.49 -23.98
CA SER A 58 8.82 14.03 -23.88
C SER A 58 8.95 12.83 -22.93
N GLY A 59 9.85 11.89 -23.25
CA GLY A 59 10.14 10.75 -22.36
C GLY A 59 10.58 11.17 -20.95
N THR A 60 11.22 12.33 -20.80
CA THR A 60 11.59 12.92 -19.52
C THR A 60 10.37 13.29 -18.68
N TYR A 61 9.35 13.92 -19.27
CA TYR A 61 8.12 14.28 -18.57
C TYR A 61 7.36 13.03 -18.09
N VAL A 62 7.27 12.02 -18.94
CA VAL A 62 6.66 10.73 -18.60
C VAL A 62 7.42 10.05 -17.46
N SER A 63 8.76 10.06 -17.49
CA SER A 63 9.59 9.52 -16.39
C SER A 63 9.31 10.23 -15.07
N MET A 64 9.33 11.57 -15.06
CA MET A 64 9.08 12.36 -13.85
C MET A 64 7.70 12.08 -13.24
N PHE A 65 6.69 11.86 -14.09
CA PHE A 65 5.36 11.49 -13.63
C PHE A 65 5.36 10.11 -12.94
N LEU A 66 6.06 9.13 -13.52
CA LEU A 66 6.11 7.75 -13.04
C LEU A 66 7.04 7.55 -11.84
N GLU A 67 8.07 8.38 -11.66
CA GLU A 67 9.06 8.32 -10.56
C GLU A 67 8.43 8.39 -9.16
N ARG A 68 7.20 8.92 -9.06
CA ARG A 68 6.46 8.99 -7.79
C ARG A 68 5.99 7.62 -7.31
N PHE A 69 5.89 6.65 -8.22
CA PHE A 69 5.44 5.29 -7.94
C PHE A 69 6.62 4.34 -7.80
N ASN A 70 6.53 3.41 -6.86
CA ASN A 70 7.50 2.32 -6.79
C ASN A 70 7.17 1.24 -7.84
N LYS A 71 8.09 0.29 -8.07
CA LYS A 71 7.93 -0.79 -9.06
C LYS A 71 6.62 -1.58 -8.89
N VAL A 72 6.22 -1.83 -7.65
CA VAL A 72 4.99 -2.57 -7.33
C VAL A 72 3.74 -1.77 -7.68
N GLU A 73 3.73 -0.48 -7.35
CA GLU A 73 2.63 0.43 -7.67
C GLU A 73 2.48 0.56 -9.18
N LEU A 74 3.59 0.67 -9.91
CA LEU A 74 3.59 0.64 -11.37
C LEU A 74 3.03 -0.68 -11.92
N ASP A 75 3.41 -1.83 -11.35
CA ASP A 75 2.86 -3.14 -11.75
C ASP A 75 1.34 -3.19 -11.59
N PHE A 76 0.81 -2.80 -10.42
CA PHE A 76 -0.63 -2.68 -10.21
C PHE A 76 -1.28 -1.76 -11.24
N LEU A 77 -0.71 -0.56 -11.44
CA LEU A 77 -1.27 0.44 -12.34
C LEU A 77 -1.39 -0.10 -13.77
N PHE A 78 -0.33 -0.73 -14.29
CA PHE A 78 -0.29 -1.25 -15.66
C PHE A 78 -1.12 -2.53 -15.83
N ARG A 79 -1.17 -3.42 -14.83
CA ARG A 79 -2.04 -4.60 -14.86
C ARG A 79 -3.52 -4.21 -14.90
N ILE A 80 -3.93 -3.27 -14.04
CA ILE A 80 -5.31 -2.74 -14.04
C ILE A 80 -5.61 -2.02 -15.36
N LYS A 81 -4.69 -1.17 -15.84
CA LYS A 81 -4.82 -0.51 -17.14
C LYS A 81 -5.09 -1.51 -18.26
N LYS A 82 -4.27 -2.57 -18.34
CA LYS A 82 -4.41 -3.62 -19.36
C LYS A 82 -5.77 -4.31 -19.25
N ALA A 83 -6.15 -4.73 -18.04
CA ALA A 83 -7.41 -5.42 -17.81
C ALA A 83 -8.63 -4.54 -18.16
N LEU A 84 -8.59 -3.24 -17.84
CA LEU A 84 -9.64 -2.28 -18.25
C LEU A 84 -9.72 -2.14 -19.77
N LEU A 85 -8.58 -2.00 -20.47
CA LEU A 85 -8.55 -1.87 -21.93
C LEU A 85 -9.08 -3.12 -22.64
N THR A 86 -8.86 -4.31 -22.07
CA THR A 86 -9.34 -5.58 -22.63
C THR A 86 -10.69 -6.02 -22.06
N SER A 87 -11.33 -5.21 -21.21
CA SER A 87 -12.55 -5.59 -20.48
C SER A 87 -12.44 -6.92 -19.73
N ASP A 88 -11.25 -7.23 -19.22
CA ASP A 88 -10.95 -8.45 -18.45
C ASP A 88 -11.33 -8.27 -16.98
N GLN A 89 -12.60 -8.52 -16.68
CA GLN A 89 -13.15 -8.38 -15.33
C GLN A 89 -12.53 -9.38 -14.34
N HIS A 90 -12.14 -10.57 -14.80
CA HIS A 90 -11.56 -11.60 -13.95
C HIS A 90 -10.18 -11.19 -13.44
N GLU A 91 -9.32 -10.67 -14.32
CA GLU A 91 -8.01 -10.17 -13.90
C GLU A 91 -8.15 -8.95 -12.97
N LEU A 92 -9.13 -8.07 -13.19
CA LEU A 92 -9.41 -6.96 -12.25
C LEU A 92 -9.74 -7.45 -10.83
N GLU A 93 -10.61 -8.44 -10.70
CA GLU A 93 -10.99 -9.02 -9.42
C GLU A 93 -9.81 -9.70 -8.72
N LYS A 94 -8.96 -10.39 -9.50
CA LYS A 94 -7.73 -11.00 -8.99
C LYS A 94 -6.76 -9.95 -8.44
N ILE A 95 -6.52 -8.88 -9.20
CA ILE A 95 -5.66 -7.76 -8.78
C ILE A 95 -6.24 -7.09 -7.51
N GLU A 96 -7.56 -6.91 -7.43
CA GLU A 96 -8.24 -6.37 -6.25
C GLU A 96 -8.03 -7.27 -5.02
N ALA A 97 -8.18 -8.59 -5.18
CA ALA A 97 -7.97 -9.56 -4.10
C ALA A 97 -6.51 -9.59 -3.61
N GLU A 98 -5.54 -9.48 -4.51
CA GLU A 98 -4.11 -9.35 -4.17
C GLU A 98 -3.87 -8.07 -3.34
N HIS A 99 -4.43 -6.93 -3.76
CA HIS A 99 -4.34 -5.66 -3.04
C HIS A 99 -4.99 -5.75 -1.65
N HIS A 100 -6.18 -6.33 -1.54
CA HIS A 100 -6.88 -6.50 -0.27
C HIS A 100 -6.14 -7.41 0.71
N THR A 101 -5.58 -8.51 0.22
CA THR A 101 -4.73 -9.40 1.03
C THR A 101 -3.57 -8.64 1.65
N ASN A 102 -2.96 -7.77 0.85
CA ASN A 102 -1.86 -6.93 1.26
C ASN A 102 -2.27 -5.86 2.29
N VAL A 103 -3.41 -5.17 2.07
CA VAL A 103 -4.00 -4.24 3.05
C VAL A 103 -4.30 -4.93 4.39
N ASN A 104 -4.85 -6.13 4.34
CA ASN A 104 -5.16 -6.91 5.53
C ASN A 104 -3.90 -7.34 6.28
N ARG A 105 -2.78 -7.56 5.59
CA ARG A 105 -1.48 -7.80 6.22
C ARG A 105 -1.05 -6.59 7.06
N VAL A 106 -1.13 -5.37 6.51
CA VAL A 106 -0.81 -4.15 7.28
C VAL A 106 -1.72 -3.98 8.48
N LYS A 107 -3.03 -4.19 8.32
CA LYS A 107 -3.98 -4.18 9.46
C LYS A 107 -3.55 -5.11 10.58
N ARG A 108 -3.18 -6.35 10.25
CA ARG A 108 -2.74 -7.34 11.24
C ARG A 108 -1.46 -6.92 11.96
N VAL A 109 -0.48 -6.40 11.22
CA VAL A 109 0.79 -5.93 11.81
C VAL A 109 0.54 -4.74 12.75
N VAL A 110 -0.21 -3.73 12.30
CA VAL A 110 -0.58 -2.58 13.13
C VAL A 110 -1.29 -3.03 14.40
N ASN A 111 -2.36 -3.82 14.29
CA ASN A 111 -3.13 -4.30 15.44
C ASN A 111 -2.27 -5.08 16.44
N ARG A 112 -1.32 -5.90 15.96
CA ARG A 112 -0.41 -6.67 16.81
C ARG A 112 0.45 -5.73 17.66
N HIS A 113 1.06 -4.72 17.05
CA HIS A 113 1.92 -3.77 17.76
C HIS A 113 1.13 -2.87 18.71
N THR A 114 -0.05 -2.38 18.30
CA THR A 114 -0.91 -1.58 19.18
C THR A 114 -1.39 -2.37 20.40
N THR A 115 -1.79 -3.63 20.20
CA THR A 115 -2.23 -4.51 21.31
C THR A 115 -1.08 -4.86 22.23
N ALA A 116 0.10 -5.16 21.68
CA ALA A 116 1.30 -5.42 22.47
C ALA A 116 1.68 -4.22 23.33
N LEU A 117 1.66 -3.01 22.77
CA LEU A 117 1.94 -1.76 23.48
C LEU A 117 0.93 -1.53 24.63
N ALA A 118 -0.36 -1.74 24.37
CA ALA A 118 -1.40 -1.61 25.39
C ALA A 118 -1.18 -2.57 26.57
N ARG A 119 -0.80 -3.84 26.28
CA ARG A 119 -0.47 -4.84 27.32
C ARG A 119 0.75 -4.44 28.14
N ILE A 120 1.80 -3.92 27.50
CA ILE A 120 3.01 -3.45 28.20
C ILE A 120 2.68 -2.27 29.11
N LYS A 121 1.94 -1.27 28.62
CA LYS A 121 1.52 -0.12 29.43
C LYS A 121 0.68 -0.52 30.65
N SER A 122 -0.22 -1.49 30.49
CA SER A 122 -1.02 -2.03 31.60
C SER A 122 -0.15 -2.68 32.68
N LYS A 123 0.80 -3.54 32.27
CA LYS A 123 1.75 -4.18 33.22
C LYS A 123 2.66 -3.17 33.94
N LEU A 124 3.07 -2.10 33.26
CA LEU A 124 3.91 -1.06 33.87
C LEU A 124 3.13 -0.18 34.84
N LYS A 125 1.84 0.08 34.60
CA LYS A 125 0.97 0.79 35.55
C LYS A 125 0.62 -0.04 36.77
N GLY A 126 0.35 -1.34 36.60
CA GLY A 126 0.03 -2.23 37.73
C GLY A 126 1.19 -2.48 38.70
N ASN A 127 2.42 -2.09 38.34
CA ASN A 127 3.61 -2.23 39.19
C ASN A 127 4.01 -0.92 39.90
N HIS A 128 3.16 0.11 39.89
CA HIS A 128 3.42 1.39 40.58
C HIS A 128 2.45 1.71 41.73
N ASP A 129 1.46 0.84 41.95
CA ASP A 129 0.44 1.00 42.99
C ASP A 129 0.59 -0.03 44.16
N ASP A 130 1.73 -0.74 44.23
CA ASP A 130 2.11 -1.63 45.35
C ASP A 130 3.37 -1.13 46.08
#